data_AF-A0A1Y0I991-F1
#
_entry.id   AF-A0A1Y0I991-F1
#
_cell.length_a   1.000
_cell.length_b   1.000
_cell.length_c   1.000
_cell.angle_alpha   90.00
_cell.angle_beta   90.00
_cell.angle_gamma   90.00
#
_symmetry.space_group_name_H-M   'P 1'
#
loop_
_entity.id
_entity.type
_entity.pdbx_description
1 polymer ?
#
loop_
_entity_poly.entity_id
_entity_poly.type
_entity_poly.pdbx_seq_one_letter_code
_entity_poly.pdbx_strand_id
1 'polypeptide(L)'
;MDLNSLEYATLRGEQNGCPITYRCIKDPKELKELFTHRIGIFWPYESTSNGLAPGDVNELQNKFEDAIDVLESEEQGILSLVVFGGGRKEWHWYVKDINEWMNNFNEILSSHKQYPLQIEFTENDNWGYHNAFIKWAKIA
;
A
#
# COMPACT_ATOMS: atom_id res chain seq x y z
N MET A 1 -10.48 -5.01 17.59
CA MET A 1 -10.68 -3.60 17.17
C MET A 1 -11.80 -3.59 16.13
N ASP A 2 -12.25 -2.45 15.62
CA ASP A 2 -13.15 -2.44 14.46
C ASP A 2 -12.42 -1.76 13.31
N LEU A 3 -11.93 -2.54 12.34
CA LEU A 3 -11.25 -1.96 11.18
C LEU A 3 -12.15 -1.03 10.36
N ASN A 4 -13.48 -1.17 10.50
CA ASN A 4 -14.44 -0.28 9.83
C ASN A 4 -14.48 1.12 10.46
N SER A 5 -13.89 1.34 11.64
CA SER A 5 -13.76 2.67 12.24
C SER A 5 -12.51 3.42 11.79
N LEU A 6 -11.66 2.84 10.93
CA LEU A 6 -10.47 3.51 10.42
C LEU A 6 -10.85 4.68 9.51
N GLU A 7 -10.30 5.85 9.83
CA GLU A 7 -10.45 7.02 8.97
C GLU A 7 -9.33 7.08 7.92
N TYR A 8 -9.74 7.26 6.66
CA TYR A 8 -8.81 7.45 5.56
C TYR A 8 -8.80 8.91 5.08
N ALA A 9 -7.63 9.38 4.67
CA ALA A 9 -7.45 10.62 3.93
C ALA A 9 -7.07 10.31 2.48
N THR A 10 -7.63 11.08 1.56
CA THR A 10 -7.18 11.12 0.16
C THR A 10 -6.53 12.46 -0.12
N LEU A 11 -5.31 12.45 -0.65
CA LEU A 11 -4.56 13.64 -1.00
C LEU A 11 -4.13 13.58 -2.46
N ARG A 12 -3.94 14.76 -3.05
CA ARG A 12 -3.32 14.91 -4.36
C ARG A 12 -2.09 15.80 -4.24
N GLY A 13 -1.02 15.37 -4.88
CA GLY A 13 0.23 16.09 -5.01
C GLY A 13 0.74 16.03 -6.44
N GLU A 14 1.96 16.50 -6.62
CA GLU A 14 2.67 16.47 -7.90
C GLU A 14 4.12 16.04 -7.65
N GLN A 15 4.64 15.16 -8.50
CA GLN A 15 6.05 14.78 -8.50
C GLN A 15 6.55 14.81 -9.93
N ASN A 16 7.62 15.58 -10.17
CA ASN A 16 8.22 15.75 -11.51
C ASN A 16 7.19 16.15 -12.60
N GLY A 17 6.23 17.02 -12.26
CA GLY A 17 5.17 17.44 -13.19
C GLY A 17 4.04 16.43 -13.40
N CYS A 18 4.08 15.28 -12.72
CA CYS A 18 3.03 14.26 -12.80
C CYS A 18 2.14 14.31 -11.55
N PRO A 19 0.80 14.24 -11.70
CA PRO A 19 -0.09 14.15 -10.56
C PRO A 19 0.10 12.81 -9.83
N ILE A 20 0.15 12.88 -8.50
CA ILE A 20 0.16 11.70 -7.63
C ILE A 20 -1.00 11.80 -6.65
N THR A 21 -1.69 10.68 -6.45
CA THR A 21 -2.72 10.54 -5.43
C THR A 21 -2.23 9.61 -4.32
N TYR A 22 -2.56 9.98 -3.08
CA TYR A 22 -2.26 9.21 -1.89
C TYR A 22 -3.58 8.89 -1.18
N ARG A 23 -3.76 7.63 -0.76
CA ARG A 23 -4.83 7.22 0.15
C ARG A 23 -4.18 6.60 1.38
N CYS A 24 -4.38 7.16 2.56
CA CYS A 24 -3.74 6.66 3.77
C CYS A 24 -4.69 6.64 4.97
N ILE A 25 -4.38 5.81 5.96
CA ILE A 25 -4.97 5.89 7.29
C ILE A 25 -4.53 7.21 7.93
N LYS A 26 -5.44 7.94 8.57
CA LYS A 26 -5.12 9.20 9.27
C LYS A 26 -4.40 8.95 10.58
N ASP A 27 -5.05 8.22 11.50
CA ASP A 27 -4.53 7.92 12.82
C ASP A 27 -4.48 6.41 13.05
N PRO A 28 -3.28 5.79 13.07
CA PRO A 28 -3.13 4.37 13.29
C PRO A 28 -2.88 4.04 14.76
N LYS A 29 -3.16 4.93 15.72
CA LYS A 29 -2.79 4.79 17.13
C LYS A 29 -3.10 3.41 17.73
N GLU A 30 -4.27 2.85 17.45
CA GLU A 30 -4.66 1.55 17.99
C GLU A 30 -3.92 0.38 17.30
N LEU A 31 -3.44 0.59 16.07
CA LEU A 31 -2.72 -0.38 15.24
C LEU A 31 -1.22 -0.45 15.54
N LYS A 32 -0.64 0.60 16.13
CA LYS A 32 0.81 0.76 16.29
C LYS A 32 1.49 -0.37 17.05
N GLU A 33 0.84 -0.87 18.10
CA GLU A 33 1.35 -1.96 18.93
C GLU A 33 1.09 -3.35 18.33
N LEU A 34 0.16 -3.44 17.37
CA LEU A 34 -0.21 -4.70 16.72
C LEU A 34 0.67 -5.01 15.51
N PHE A 35 1.06 -3.97 14.75
CA PHE A 35 1.75 -4.13 13.48
C PHE A 35 3.03 -3.29 13.45
N THR A 36 4.18 -3.91 13.66
CA THR A 36 5.47 -3.20 13.82
C THR A 36 6.35 -3.27 12.57
N HIS A 37 6.07 -4.21 11.66
CA HIS A 37 6.84 -4.44 10.44
C HIS A 37 6.15 -3.78 9.24
N ARG A 38 6.93 -3.34 8.25
CA ARG A 38 6.42 -2.76 7.01
C ARG A 38 6.75 -3.62 5.80
N ILE A 39 5.79 -3.77 4.90
CA ILE A 39 5.98 -4.33 3.55
C ILE A 39 5.58 -3.26 2.54
N GLY A 40 6.52 -2.86 1.69
CA GLY A 40 6.27 -1.97 0.56
C GLY A 40 6.19 -2.77 -0.73
N ILE A 41 5.07 -2.70 -1.44
CA ILE A 41 4.89 -3.34 -2.74
C ILE A 41 4.83 -2.24 -3.79
N PHE A 42 5.65 -2.37 -4.83
CA PHE A 42 5.83 -1.38 -5.87
C PHE A 42 5.59 -2.00 -7.23
N TRP A 43 4.76 -1.35 -8.05
CA TRP A 43 4.48 -1.75 -9.41
C TRP A 43 4.84 -0.60 -10.37
N PRO A 44 6.02 -0.63 -11.01
CA PRO A 44 6.41 0.35 -12.01
C PRO A 44 5.64 0.14 -13.32
N TYR A 45 5.31 1.24 -13.99
CA TYR A 45 4.66 1.20 -15.31
C TYR A 45 5.06 2.41 -16.15
N GLU A 46 5.01 2.24 -17.48
CA GLU A 46 5.15 3.36 -18.40
C GLU A 46 3.85 4.18 -18.38
N SER A 47 3.95 5.44 -17.96
CA SER A 47 2.79 6.31 -17.87
C SER A 47 2.31 6.76 -19.24
N THR A 48 1.00 6.93 -19.35
CA THR A 48 0.39 7.75 -20.41
C THR A 48 0.84 9.21 -20.29
N SER A 49 0.56 10.05 -21.30
CA SER A 49 0.89 11.48 -21.29
C SER A 49 0.36 12.25 -20.07
N ASN A 50 -0.63 11.70 -19.37
CA ASN A 50 -1.28 12.30 -18.21
C ASN A 50 -0.72 11.79 -16.87
N GLY A 51 0.35 10.99 -16.89
CA GLY A 51 1.00 10.46 -15.68
C GLY A 51 0.30 9.26 -15.04
N LEU A 52 -0.71 8.70 -15.71
CA LEU A 52 -1.51 7.54 -15.24
C LEU A 52 -1.10 6.25 -15.94
N ALA A 53 -1.39 5.11 -15.31
CA ALA A 53 -1.22 3.79 -15.89
C ALA A 53 -2.09 3.63 -17.16
N PRO A 54 -1.59 2.91 -18.20
CA PRO A 54 -2.40 2.44 -19.31
C PRO A 54 -3.60 1.60 -18.84
N GLY A 55 -4.67 1.55 -19.63
CA GLY A 55 -5.92 0.90 -19.20
C GLY A 55 -5.78 -0.58 -18.85
N ASP A 56 -5.02 -1.33 -19.65
CA ASP A 56 -4.69 -2.74 -19.40
C ASP A 56 -3.84 -2.95 -18.14
N VAL A 57 -2.85 -2.08 -17.91
CA VAL A 57 -2.05 -2.08 -16.68
C VAL A 57 -2.92 -1.77 -15.46
N ASN A 58 -3.80 -0.77 -15.56
CA ASN A 58 -4.72 -0.40 -14.50
C ASN A 58 -5.70 -1.54 -14.16
N GLU A 59 -6.23 -2.24 -15.16
CA GLU A 59 -7.05 -3.43 -14.93
C GLU A 59 -6.30 -4.55 -14.20
N LEU A 60 -5.03 -4.78 -14.53
CA LEU A 60 -4.20 -5.75 -13.83
C LEU A 60 -3.89 -5.33 -12.40
N GLN A 61 -3.64 -4.04 -12.17
CA GLN A 61 -3.43 -3.48 -10.83
C GLN A 61 -4.69 -3.59 -9.96
N ASN A 62 -5.88 -3.34 -10.51
CA ASN A 62 -7.14 -3.52 -9.80
C ASN A 62 -7.38 -5.00 -9.44
N LYS A 63 -7.16 -5.92 -10.38
CA LYS A 63 -7.25 -7.37 -10.10
C LYS A 63 -6.28 -7.84 -9.01
N PHE A 64 -5.10 -7.24 -8.98
CA PHE A 64 -4.12 -7.50 -7.93
C PHE A 64 -4.60 -6.96 -6.58
N GLU A 65 -5.10 -5.72 -6.53
CA GLU A 65 -5.68 -5.12 -5.32
C GLU A 65 -6.83 -5.97 -4.76
N ASP A 66 -7.80 -6.32 -5.61
CA ASP A 66 -8.96 -7.14 -5.21
C ASP A 66 -8.52 -8.49 -4.64
N ALA A 67 -7.43 -9.08 -5.15
CA ALA A 67 -6.92 -10.35 -4.67
C ALA A 67 -6.29 -10.25 -3.28
N ILE A 68 -5.53 -9.18 -3.02
CA ILE A 68 -4.79 -9.01 -1.77
C ILE A 68 -5.63 -8.32 -0.67
N ASP A 69 -6.80 -7.78 -0.99
CA ASP A 69 -7.71 -7.13 -0.05
C ASP A 69 -8.07 -8.03 1.14
N VAL A 70 -8.19 -9.34 0.90
CA VAL A 70 -8.49 -10.35 1.94
C VAL A 70 -7.38 -10.49 2.99
N LEU A 71 -6.18 -9.93 2.75
CA LEU A 71 -5.09 -9.91 3.72
C LEU A 71 -5.27 -8.80 4.78
N GLU A 72 -6.17 -7.84 4.56
CA GLU A 72 -6.45 -6.78 5.53
C GLU A 72 -7.28 -7.33 6.70
N SER A 73 -6.63 -7.51 7.84
CA SER A 73 -7.23 -8.10 9.04
C SER A 73 -6.41 -7.78 10.30
N GLU A 74 -7.03 -7.98 11.46
CA GLU A 74 -6.33 -7.81 12.74
C GLU A 74 -5.24 -8.87 12.94
N GLU A 75 -5.38 -10.02 12.31
CA GLU A 75 -4.49 -11.17 12.43
C GLU A 75 -3.24 -11.07 11.54
N GLN A 76 -3.34 -10.39 10.39
CA GLN A 76 -2.29 -10.36 9.37
C GLN A 76 -1.59 -9.00 9.31
N GLY A 77 -2.35 -7.95 8.99
CA GLY A 77 -1.82 -6.65 8.63
C GLY A 77 -2.87 -5.73 8.04
N ILE A 78 -2.50 -4.46 7.89
CA ILE A 78 -3.37 -3.37 7.45
C ILE A 78 -2.72 -2.59 6.32
N LEU A 79 -3.52 -2.22 5.31
CA LEU A 79 -3.07 -1.40 4.19
C LEU A 79 -3.09 0.08 4.60
N SER A 80 -1.92 0.58 4.99
CA SER A 80 -1.78 1.90 5.61
C SER A 80 -1.71 3.07 4.62
N LEU A 81 -1.15 2.82 3.43
CA LEU A 81 -0.94 3.84 2.41
C LEU A 81 -0.93 3.20 1.02
N VAL A 82 -1.69 3.79 0.10
CA VAL A 82 -1.63 3.54 -1.33
C VAL A 82 -1.17 4.82 -2.02
N VAL A 83 -0.18 4.70 -2.90
CA VAL A 83 0.32 5.80 -3.73
C VAL A 83 0.12 5.43 -5.18
N PHE A 84 -0.45 6.32 -6.00
CA PHE A 84 -0.57 6.05 -7.43
C PHE A 84 -0.42 7.32 -8.28
N GLY A 85 0.31 7.17 -9.37
CA GLY A 85 0.65 8.23 -10.31
C GLY A 85 2.16 8.33 -10.50
N GLY A 86 2.61 9.06 -11.53
CA GLY A 86 4.03 9.30 -11.76
C GLY A 86 4.84 8.04 -12.13
N GLY A 87 4.21 7.08 -12.82
CA GLY A 87 4.87 5.87 -13.33
C GLY A 87 4.99 4.72 -12.33
N ARG A 88 4.31 4.82 -11.18
CA ARG A 88 4.29 3.76 -10.18
C ARG A 88 2.96 3.71 -9.42
N LYS A 89 2.63 2.51 -8.95
CA LYS A 89 1.61 2.28 -7.93
C LYS A 89 2.26 1.54 -6.76
N GLU A 90 1.90 1.93 -5.55
CA GLU A 90 2.53 1.46 -4.33
C GLU A 90 1.48 1.09 -3.29
N TRP A 91 1.75 0.02 -2.55
CA TRP A 91 0.95 -0.44 -1.42
C TRP A 91 1.87 -0.66 -0.23
N HIS A 92 1.64 0.10 0.84
CA HIS A 92 2.43 0.01 2.07
C HIS A 92 1.57 -0.61 3.15
N TRP A 93 1.93 -1.83 3.52
CA TRP A 93 1.31 -2.61 4.56
C TRP A 93 2.10 -2.51 5.85
N TYR A 94 1.40 -2.42 6.98
CA TYR A 94 1.97 -2.77 8.28
C TYR A 94 1.45 -4.13 8.70
N VAL A 95 2.36 -5.03 9.08
CA VAL A 95 2.06 -6.45 9.33
C VAL A 95 2.60 -6.91 10.68
N LYS A 96 2.01 -8.00 11.20
CA LYS A 96 2.41 -8.64 12.46
C LYS A 96 3.70 -9.43 12.30
N ASP A 97 3.74 -10.26 11.25
CA ASP A 97 4.87 -11.09 10.89
C ASP A 97 5.05 -11.07 9.36
N ILE A 98 6.27 -10.77 8.90
CA ILE A 98 6.55 -10.64 7.47
C ILE A 98 6.44 -11.98 6.76
N ASN A 99 6.90 -13.07 7.38
CA ASN A 99 6.93 -14.38 6.75
C ASN A 99 5.53 -14.97 6.62
N GLU A 100 4.73 -14.87 7.69
CA GLU A 100 3.34 -15.32 7.67
C GLU A 100 2.53 -14.56 6.62
N TRP A 101 2.62 -13.23 6.60
CA TRP A 101 1.94 -12.41 5.63
C TRP A 101 2.36 -12.75 4.19
N MET A 102 3.67 -12.90 3.94
CA MET A 102 4.18 -13.26 2.61
C MET A 102 3.78 -14.68 2.16
N ASN A 103 3.64 -15.62 3.08
CA ASN A 103 3.12 -16.96 2.74
C ASN A 103 1.69 -16.87 2.22
N ASN A 104 0.81 -16.15 2.93
CA ASN A 104 -0.59 -15.98 2.50
C ASN A 104 -0.70 -15.16 1.22
N PHE A 105 0.11 -14.10 1.07
CA PHE A 105 0.23 -13.33 -0.16
C PHE A 105 0.59 -14.21 -1.36
N ASN A 106 1.61 -15.08 -1.21
CA ASN A 106 2.01 -16.00 -2.27
C ASN A 106 0.96 -17.07 -2.56
N GLU A 107 0.26 -17.57 -1.54
CA GLU A 107 -0.81 -18.56 -1.70
C GLU A 107 -1.99 -17.99 -2.51
N ILE A 108 -2.47 -16.80 -2.14
CA ILE A 108 -3.55 -16.09 -2.84
C ILE A 108 -3.19 -15.88 -4.31
N LEU A 109 -1.95 -15.43 -4.56
CA LEU A 109 -1.49 -15.11 -5.92
C LEU A 109 -0.96 -16.31 -6.71
N SER A 110 -0.97 -17.52 -6.14
CA SER A 110 -0.40 -18.72 -6.78
C SER A 110 -1.08 -19.08 -8.11
N SER A 111 -2.36 -18.73 -8.27
CA SER A 111 -3.13 -18.95 -9.50
C SER A 111 -3.09 -17.76 -10.48
N HIS A 112 -2.47 -16.66 -10.08
CA HIS A 112 -2.39 -15.44 -10.89
C HIS A 112 -1.24 -15.52 -11.89
N LYS A 113 -1.31 -14.67 -12.92
CA LYS A 113 -0.14 -14.39 -13.74
C LYS A 113 0.89 -13.64 -12.90
N GLN A 114 2.18 -13.84 -13.21
CA GLN A 114 3.25 -13.10 -12.56
C GLN A 114 3.09 -11.60 -12.81
N TYR A 115 3.03 -10.84 -11.72
CA TYR A 115 3.01 -9.39 -11.72
C TYR A 115 4.44 -8.83 -11.63
N PRO A 116 4.74 -7.66 -12.23
CA PRO A 116 6.06 -7.05 -12.21
C PRO A 116 6.30 -6.29 -10.89
N LEU A 117 6.13 -6.96 -9.76
CA LEU A 117 6.23 -6.37 -8.43
C LEU A 117 7.69 -6.27 -7.98
N GLN A 118 8.01 -5.18 -7.30
CA GLN A 118 9.17 -5.05 -6.44
C GLN A 118 8.67 -5.00 -5.00
N ILE A 119 9.24 -5.80 -4.11
CA ILE A 119 8.77 -5.89 -2.72
C ILE A 119 9.95 -5.58 -1.80
N GLU A 120 9.72 -4.67 -0.86
CA GLU A 120 10.67 -4.27 0.17
C GLU A 120 10.11 -4.59 1.55
N PHE A 121 11.00 -5.00 2.45
CA PHE A 121 10.67 -5.35 3.83
C PHE A 121 11.41 -4.44 4.79
N THR A 122 10.75 -3.97 5.83
CA THR A 122 11.39 -3.21 6.92
C THR A 122 10.91 -3.76 8.25
N GLU A 123 11.81 -4.45 8.97
CA GLU A 123 11.52 -4.95 10.30
C GLU A 123 11.51 -3.83 11.33
N ASN A 124 10.57 -3.88 12.28
CA ASN A 124 10.46 -2.91 13.37
C ASN A 124 10.43 -1.44 12.88
N ASP A 125 9.78 -1.17 11.74
CA ASP A 125 9.55 0.18 11.23
C ASP A 125 8.75 1.02 12.23
N ASN A 126 7.88 0.37 13.04
CA ASN A 126 7.11 1.02 14.11
C ASN A 126 6.35 2.26 13.62
N TRP A 127 5.69 2.12 12.46
CA TRP A 127 4.98 3.20 11.78
C TRP A 127 5.84 4.40 11.37
N GLY A 128 7.16 4.26 11.35
CA GLY A 128 8.11 5.33 11.02
C GLY A 128 7.85 5.94 9.64
N TYR A 129 7.64 5.10 8.61
CA TYR A 129 7.35 5.58 7.26
C TYR A 129 5.99 6.29 7.17
N HIS A 130 4.94 5.69 7.73
CA HIS A 130 3.61 6.31 7.76
C HIS A 130 3.61 7.65 8.53
N ASN A 131 4.21 7.70 9.72
CA ASN A 131 4.31 8.93 10.51
C ASN A 131 5.09 10.03 9.76
N ALA A 132 6.16 9.66 9.04
CA ALA A 132 6.91 10.59 8.21
C ALA A 132 6.06 11.11 7.04
N PHE A 133 5.27 10.25 6.40
CA PHE A 133 4.33 10.61 5.35
C PHE A 133 3.26 11.58 5.86
N ILE A 134 2.58 11.25 6.96
CA ILE A 134 1.54 12.10 7.59
C ILE A 134 2.09 13.50 7.89
N LYS A 135 3.29 13.57 8.48
CA LYS A 135 3.98 14.84 8.77
C LYS A 135 4.30 15.64 7.50
N TRP A 136 4.83 14.99 6.47
CA TRP A 136 5.12 15.64 5.18
C TRP A 136 3.84 16.17 4.51
N ALA A 137 2.80 15.34 4.52
CA ALA A 137 1.51 15.61 3.94
C ALA A 137 0.68 16.66 4.72
N LYS A 138 1.13 17.01 5.93
CA LYS A 138 0.40 17.88 6.88
C LYS A 138 -0.99 17.33 7.21
N ILE A 139 -1.13 16.01 7.22
CA ILE A 139 -2.28 15.33 7.83
C ILE A 139 -1.98 15.31 9.33
N ALA A 140 -2.97 15.68 10.15
CA ALA A 140 -2.82 15.83 11.60
C ALA A 140 -3.02 14.49 12.31
#